data_AF-A0A137QX80-F1
#
_entry.id   AF-A0A137QX80-F1
#
_cell.length_a   1.000
_cell.length_b   1.000
_cell.length_c   1.000
_cell.angle_alpha   90.00
_cell.angle_beta   90.00
_cell.angle_gamma   90.00
#
_symmetry.space_group_name_H-M   'P 1'
#
loop_
_entity.id
_entity.type
_entity.pdbx_description
1 polymer ?
#
loop_
_entity_poly.entity_id
_entity_poly.type
_entity_poly.pdbx_seq_one_letter_code
_entity_poly.pdbx_strand_id
1 'polypeptide(L)'
;MPPHATLLSTSLLLHWALANCICFVCFIVYVYTAIPPCAMSAIQRLDYVSYASITLMNCCRATFTPMFESPIIAELLSLLAKPIDRSDDRNISMQDWCSIAAAVEHEANALQHHHQNVIGILQVHSWQIAVDYNIQQRELAYMDKRHDYSTLNGNTILLIMTKTEDIMALSASPEKQHGINCFQCGLTGHLPANCTALVTTAGKLPAPLLLNARSPQSLQAPNSSQFCFTFTSQNSCRFGSACSFVHACSLCGGSLHDAGSC
;
A
#
# COMPACT_ATOMS: atom_id res chain seq x y z
N MET A 1 5.32 57.68 -13.26
CA MET A 1 5.84 56.64 -14.19
C MET A 1 6.47 55.51 -13.35
N PRO A 2 6.23 54.24 -13.70
CA PRO A 2 6.26 53.04 -12.83
C PRO A 2 7.68 52.40 -12.77
N PRO A 3 7.97 51.21 -12.16
CA PRO A 3 7.04 50.16 -11.69
C PRO A 3 7.34 49.39 -10.37
N HIS A 4 6.30 48.65 -9.98
CA HIS A 4 6.21 47.60 -8.96
C HIS A 4 7.00 46.33 -9.32
N ALA A 5 7.83 45.81 -8.40
CA ALA A 5 8.36 44.44 -8.45
C ALA A 5 8.94 44.00 -7.09
N THR A 6 8.17 43.36 -6.19
CA THR A 6 8.76 42.74 -4.97
C THR A 6 7.87 41.76 -4.17
N LEU A 7 7.00 40.93 -4.79
CA LEU A 7 6.16 39.98 -4.02
C LEU A 7 6.23 38.50 -4.42
N LEU A 8 7.11 38.11 -5.35
CA LEU A 8 7.24 36.71 -5.81
C LEU A 8 8.32 35.87 -5.08
N SER A 9 9.09 36.45 -4.16
CA SER A 9 10.29 35.78 -3.59
C SER A 9 9.99 34.85 -2.39
N THR A 10 8.98 35.14 -1.59
CA THR A 10 8.75 34.42 -0.33
C THR A 10 8.13 33.03 -0.51
N SER A 11 7.34 32.82 -1.57
CA SER A 11 6.73 31.51 -1.87
C SER A 11 7.77 30.46 -2.29
N LEU A 12 8.78 30.86 -3.08
CA LEU A 12 9.87 29.98 -3.52
C LEU A 12 10.77 29.57 -2.35
N LEU A 13 11.06 30.49 -1.43
CA LEU A 13 11.85 30.22 -0.23
C LEU A 13 11.14 29.24 0.73
N LEU A 14 9.81 29.31 0.84
CA LEU A 14 9.04 28.42 1.70
C LEU A 14 8.97 26.98 1.14
N HIS A 15 8.79 26.84 -0.18
CA HIS A 15 8.85 25.52 -0.85
C HIS A 15 10.25 24.91 -0.74
N TRP A 16 11.30 25.72 -0.86
CA TRP A 16 12.68 25.26 -0.70
C TRP A 16 12.98 24.83 0.74
N ALA A 17 12.48 25.58 1.74
CA ALA A 17 12.64 25.24 3.16
C ALA A 17 11.87 23.96 3.54
N LEU A 18 10.65 23.76 3.02
CA LEU A 18 9.85 22.55 3.29
C LEU A 18 10.48 21.30 2.65
N ALA A 19 11.01 21.41 1.42
CA ALA A 19 11.75 20.32 0.78
C ALA A 19 12.98 19.91 1.60
N ASN A 20 13.72 20.87 2.15
CA ASN A 20 14.88 20.61 3.00
C ASN A 20 14.52 20.10 4.41
N CYS A 21 13.36 20.49 4.96
CA CYS A 21 12.90 20.02 6.26
C CYS A 21 12.53 18.53 6.24
N ILE A 22 11.96 18.04 5.13
CA ILE A 22 11.67 16.61 4.92
C ILE A 22 12.97 15.80 4.88
N CYS A 23 14.04 16.33 4.25
CA CYS A 23 15.37 15.71 4.28
C CYS A 23 15.96 15.66 5.70
N PHE A 24 15.75 16.69 6.52
CA PHE A 24 16.37 16.79 7.85
C PHE A 24 15.70 15.88 8.90
N VAL A 25 14.37 15.69 8.84
CA VAL A 25 13.66 14.77 9.75
C VAL A 25 13.98 13.31 9.41
N CYS A 26 14.24 12.97 8.14
CA CYS A 26 14.74 11.64 7.76
C CYS A 26 16.15 11.35 8.34
N PHE A 27 16.93 12.38 8.67
CA PHE A 27 18.31 12.24 9.14
C PHE A 27 18.43 11.87 10.62
N ILE A 28 17.37 11.98 11.43
CA ILE A 28 17.44 11.72 12.89
C ILE A 28 16.99 10.30 13.26
N VAL A 29 16.26 9.59 12.40
CA VAL A 29 15.95 8.15 12.54
C VAL A 29 16.98 7.30 11.78
N TYR A 30 18.22 7.78 11.74
CA TYR A 30 19.35 7.17 11.02
C TYR A 30 20.01 6.08 11.86
N VAL A 31 19.23 5.08 12.28
CA VAL A 31 19.84 3.79 12.67
C VAL A 31 20.19 3.11 11.36
N TYR A 32 21.45 3.28 10.93
CA TYR A 32 22.05 2.70 9.74
C TYR A 32 21.46 1.34 9.38
N THR A 33 20.50 1.33 8.47
CA THR A 33 20.03 0.10 7.82
C THR A 33 21.08 -0.29 6.80
N ALA A 34 22.23 -0.79 7.29
CA ALA A 34 23.32 -1.23 6.42
C ALA A 34 22.75 -2.24 5.42
N ILE A 35 22.76 -1.90 4.14
CA ILE A 35 22.19 -2.72 3.08
C ILE A 35 22.91 -4.07 3.11
N PRO A 36 22.18 -5.21 3.09
CA PRO A 36 22.80 -6.52 3.03
C PRO A 36 23.82 -6.61 1.89
N PRO A 37 25.03 -7.16 2.12
CA PRO A 37 26.08 -7.22 1.09
C PRO A 37 25.64 -7.90 -0.22
N CYS A 38 24.74 -8.90 -0.14
CA CYS A 38 24.17 -9.56 -1.32
C CYS A 38 23.27 -8.63 -2.13
N ALA A 39 22.44 -7.81 -1.47
CA ALA A 39 21.61 -6.81 -2.12
C ALA A 39 22.47 -5.71 -2.76
N MET A 40 23.51 -5.26 -2.07
CA MET A 40 24.46 -4.29 -2.63
C MET A 40 25.17 -4.83 -3.88
N SER A 41 25.64 -6.08 -3.82
CA SER A 41 26.28 -6.74 -4.96
C SER A 41 25.33 -6.85 -6.16
N ALA A 42 24.05 -7.13 -5.91
CA ALA A 42 23.03 -7.17 -6.96
C ALA A 42 22.77 -5.78 -7.55
N ILE A 43 22.64 -4.74 -6.72
CA ILE A 43 22.49 -3.35 -7.16
C ILE A 43 23.67 -2.90 -8.03
N GLN A 44 24.91 -3.22 -7.63
CA GLN A 44 26.12 -2.89 -8.39
C GLN A 44 26.16 -3.58 -9.77
N ARG A 45 25.55 -4.76 -9.91
CA ARG A 45 25.38 -5.45 -11.19
C ARG A 45 24.15 -4.98 -11.99
N LEU A 46 23.44 -3.97 -11.50
CA LEU A 46 22.15 -3.51 -12.02
C LEU A 46 21.11 -4.64 -12.05
N ASP A 47 21.22 -5.62 -11.17
CA ASP A 47 20.19 -6.65 -11.01
C ASP A 47 18.95 -6.03 -10.38
N TYR A 48 17.76 -6.55 -10.68
CA TYR A 48 16.55 -6.06 -10.04
C TYR A 48 16.56 -6.44 -8.56
N VAL A 49 16.47 -5.44 -7.67
CA VAL A 49 16.38 -5.65 -6.22
C VAL A 49 15.18 -4.90 -5.67
N SER A 50 14.17 -5.63 -5.19
CA SER A 50 12.99 -5.06 -4.53
C SER A 50 13.39 -4.26 -3.30
N TYR A 51 12.93 -3.01 -3.22
CA TYR A 51 13.20 -2.15 -2.06
C TYR A 51 12.35 -2.62 -0.88
N ALA A 52 11.12 -3.09 -1.11
CA ALA A 52 10.31 -3.69 -0.06
C ALA A 52 10.99 -4.92 0.55
N SER A 53 11.68 -5.74 -0.26
CA SER A 53 12.46 -6.87 0.24
C SER A 53 13.66 -6.42 1.09
N ILE A 54 14.34 -5.33 0.72
CA ILE A 54 15.41 -4.74 1.56
C ILE A 54 14.82 -4.24 2.89
N THR A 55 13.66 -3.58 2.89
CA THR A 55 12.97 -3.15 4.12
C THR A 55 12.70 -4.35 5.02
N LEU A 56 12.09 -5.40 4.47
CA LEU A 56 11.77 -6.62 5.19
C LEU A 56 13.02 -7.28 5.78
N MET A 57 14.10 -7.38 5.00
CA MET A 57 15.39 -7.91 5.47
C MET A 57 15.95 -7.10 6.64
N ASN A 58 15.90 -5.77 6.56
CA ASN A 58 16.38 -4.89 7.62
C ASN A 58 15.52 -5.01 8.89
N CYS A 59 14.19 -5.10 8.74
CA CYS A 59 13.28 -5.34 9.86
C CYS A 59 13.56 -6.68 10.55
N CYS A 60 13.76 -7.76 9.78
CA CYS A 60 14.17 -9.05 10.33
C CYS A 60 15.50 -8.94 11.07
N ARG A 61 16.53 -8.33 10.49
CA ARG A 61 17.85 -8.19 11.13
C ARG A 61 17.81 -7.34 12.41
N ALA A 62 16.99 -6.30 12.45
CA ALA A 62 16.81 -5.50 13.66
C ALA A 62 16.13 -6.28 14.80
N THR A 63 15.27 -7.23 14.44
CA THR A 63 14.51 -8.05 15.40
C THR A 63 15.31 -9.27 15.88
N PHE A 64 16.20 -9.80 15.03
CA PHE A 64 16.99 -10.99 15.34
C PHE A 64 18.48 -10.64 15.55
N THR A 65 18.97 -10.80 16.77
CA THR A 65 20.39 -10.74 17.12
C THR A 65 21.20 -11.80 16.33
N PRO A 66 22.52 -11.58 16.12
CA PRO A 66 23.27 -12.29 15.09
C PRO A 66 23.53 -13.73 15.52
N MET A 67 22.71 -14.66 15.06
CA MET A 67 22.93 -16.08 15.31
C MET A 67 22.62 -16.88 14.05
N PHE A 68 23.69 -17.07 13.26
CA PHE A 68 23.84 -17.99 12.14
C PHE A 68 22.89 -17.78 10.95
N GLU A 69 23.30 -18.34 9.82
CA GLU A 69 22.58 -18.40 8.55
C GLU A 69 21.18 -18.97 8.76
N SER A 70 20.26 -18.11 9.16
CA SER A 70 18.89 -18.51 9.44
C SER A 70 18.26 -19.01 8.13
N PRO A 71 17.44 -20.07 8.17
CA PRO A 71 16.60 -20.50 7.04
C PRO A 71 15.86 -19.33 6.37
N ILE A 72 15.58 -18.28 7.13
CA ILE A 72 14.97 -17.03 6.68
C ILE A 72 15.81 -16.35 5.59
N ILE A 73 17.14 -16.34 5.68
CA ILE A 73 18.02 -15.76 4.64
C ILE A 73 17.94 -16.59 3.37
N ALA A 74 17.97 -17.92 3.47
CA ALA A 74 17.82 -18.80 2.31
C ALA A 74 16.43 -18.65 1.65
N GLU A 75 15.38 -18.45 2.44
CA GLU A 75 14.03 -18.21 1.96
C GLU A 75 13.91 -16.83 1.29
N LEU A 76 14.53 -15.79 1.85
CA LEU A 76 14.63 -14.47 1.23
C LEU A 76 15.43 -14.48 -0.07
N LEU A 77 16.52 -15.25 -0.14
CA LEU A 77 17.27 -15.45 -1.38
C LEU A 77 16.48 -16.26 -2.42
N SER A 78 15.64 -17.20 -1.98
CA SER A 78 14.70 -17.93 -2.84
C SER A 78 13.58 -17.02 -3.37
N LEU A 79 13.13 -16.04 -2.60
CA LEU A 79 12.18 -15.02 -3.06
C LEU A 79 12.76 -14.14 -4.18
N LEU A 80 14.07 -13.91 -4.20
CA LEU A 80 14.75 -13.23 -5.31
C LEU A 80 14.78 -14.05 -6.61
N ALA A 81 14.48 -15.36 -6.56
CA ALA A 81 14.49 -16.25 -7.72
C ALA A 81 13.10 -16.48 -8.37
N LYS A 82 12.02 -15.97 -7.77
CA LYS A 82 10.65 -16.08 -8.31
C LYS A 82 10.39 -15.01 -9.40
N PRO A 83 9.40 -15.22 -10.31
CA PRO A 83 8.95 -14.15 -11.20
C PRO A 83 8.64 -12.89 -10.39
N ILE A 84 9.07 -11.73 -10.91
CA ILE A 84 9.09 -10.46 -10.19
C ILE A 84 7.67 -10.05 -9.81
N ASP A 85 7.25 -10.39 -8.59
CA ASP A 85 6.06 -9.82 -7.97
C ASP A 85 6.40 -8.41 -7.49
N ARG A 86 5.64 -7.44 -7.99
CA ARG A 86 5.82 -6.01 -7.69
C ARG A 86 4.84 -5.52 -6.63
N SER A 87 3.95 -6.39 -6.15
CA SER A 87 2.92 -6.04 -5.18
C SER A 87 3.54 -5.42 -3.93
N ASP A 88 4.60 -6.04 -3.39
CA ASP A 88 5.33 -5.53 -2.23
C ASP A 88 6.00 -4.18 -2.50
N ASP A 89 6.68 -4.04 -3.64
CA ASP A 89 7.36 -2.78 -4.02
C ASP A 89 6.36 -1.64 -4.27
N ARG A 90 5.14 -1.93 -4.74
CA ARG A 90 4.07 -0.92 -4.87
C ARG A 90 3.51 -0.46 -3.53
N ASN A 91 3.59 -1.31 -2.51
CA ASN A 91 3.09 -1.03 -1.17
C ASN A 91 4.16 -0.42 -0.25
N ILE A 92 5.38 -0.18 -0.75
CA ILE A 92 6.44 0.44 0.04
C ILE A 92 6.01 1.85 0.48
N SER A 93 6.20 2.16 1.75
CA SER A 93 5.93 3.51 2.25
C SER A 93 6.97 4.49 1.70
N MET A 94 6.58 5.77 1.55
CA MET A 94 7.51 6.82 1.16
C MET A 94 8.72 6.89 2.10
N GLN A 95 8.50 6.73 3.40
CA GLN A 95 9.57 6.78 4.40
C GLN A 95 10.56 5.61 4.26
N ASP A 96 10.05 4.39 4.05
CA ASP A 96 10.89 3.20 3.84
C ASP A 96 11.69 3.33 2.54
N TRP A 97 11.04 3.81 1.48
CA TRP A 97 11.69 4.04 0.20
C TRP A 97 12.82 5.08 0.32
N CYS A 98 12.57 6.24 0.94
CA CYS A 98 13.59 7.26 1.16
C CYS A 98 14.76 6.74 1.99
N SER A 99 14.47 5.94 3.02
CA SER A 99 15.49 5.34 3.89
C SER A 99 16.41 4.40 3.10
N ILE A 100 15.84 3.58 2.23
CA ILE A 100 16.62 2.68 1.37
C ILE A 100 17.36 3.46 0.30
N ALA A 101 16.68 4.39 -0.38
CA ALA A 101 17.27 5.22 -1.42
C ALA A 101 18.54 5.93 -0.92
N ALA A 102 18.48 6.56 0.25
CA ALA A 102 19.63 7.20 0.87
C ALA A 102 20.79 6.22 1.15
N ALA A 103 20.48 5.00 1.61
CA ALA A 103 21.49 3.97 1.85
C ALA A 103 22.12 3.44 0.54
N VAL A 104 21.35 3.39 -0.55
CA VAL A 104 21.81 2.94 -1.87
C VAL A 104 22.65 4.02 -2.56
N GLU A 105 22.30 5.31 -2.39
CA GLU A 105 22.98 6.45 -3.03
C GLU A 105 24.45 6.56 -2.68
N HIS A 106 24.80 6.25 -1.43
CA HIS A 106 26.18 6.31 -0.94
C HIS A 106 27.13 5.44 -1.78
N GLU A 107 26.60 4.42 -2.45
CA GLU A 107 27.39 3.41 -3.15
C GLU A 107 27.34 3.55 -4.69
N ALA A 108 26.45 4.38 -5.25
CA ALA A 108 26.24 4.46 -6.70
C ALA A 108 25.67 5.80 -7.21
N ASN A 109 26.52 6.64 -7.81
CA ASN A 109 26.17 7.98 -8.33
C ASN A 109 25.02 8.00 -9.37
N ALA A 110 24.88 6.93 -10.18
CA ALA A 110 23.79 6.85 -11.16
C ALA A 110 22.41 6.70 -10.50
N LEU A 111 22.35 6.02 -9.34
CA LEU A 111 21.10 5.86 -8.57
C LEU A 111 20.68 7.14 -7.87
N GLN A 112 21.64 8.02 -7.54
CA GLN A 112 21.34 9.33 -6.96
C GLN A 112 20.47 10.20 -7.86
N HIS A 113 20.84 10.33 -9.14
CA HIS A 113 20.04 11.11 -10.10
C HIS A 113 18.65 10.49 -10.30
N HIS A 114 18.56 9.17 -10.33
CA HIS A 114 17.28 8.47 -10.41
C HIS A 114 16.39 8.70 -9.19
N HIS A 115 16.93 8.63 -7.98
CA HIS A 115 16.14 8.93 -6.78
C HIS A 115 15.70 10.40 -6.75
N GLN A 116 16.53 11.33 -7.20
CA GLN A 116 16.13 12.72 -7.39
C GLN A 116 14.97 12.85 -8.40
N ASN A 117 15.00 12.10 -9.50
CA ASN A 117 13.89 12.04 -10.45
C ASN A 117 12.60 11.52 -9.79
N VAL A 118 12.68 10.45 -9.00
CA VAL A 118 11.52 9.89 -8.27
C VAL A 118 10.94 10.90 -7.27
N ILE A 119 11.80 11.60 -6.52
CA ILE A 119 11.38 12.68 -5.61
C ILE A 119 10.75 13.84 -6.39
N GLY A 120 11.31 14.22 -7.53
CA GLY A 120 10.73 15.24 -8.41
C GLY A 120 9.34 14.86 -8.92
N ILE A 121 9.13 13.59 -9.30
CA ILE A 121 7.81 13.08 -9.69
C ILE A 121 6.84 13.16 -8.50
N LEU A 122 7.25 12.75 -7.31
CA LEU A 122 6.41 12.85 -6.10
C LEU A 122 5.99 14.29 -5.76
N GLN A 123 6.80 15.29 -6.09
CA GLN A 123 6.44 16.69 -5.84
C GLN A 123 5.33 17.19 -6.77
N VAL A 124 5.19 16.60 -7.96
CA VAL A 124 4.24 17.04 -9.00
C VAL A 124 3.05 16.08 -9.13
N HIS A 125 3.23 14.83 -8.72
CA HIS A 125 2.30 13.72 -8.90
C HIS A 125 2.10 12.93 -7.60
N SER A 126 1.27 11.88 -7.63
CA SER A 126 1.05 11.03 -6.46
C SER A 126 2.23 10.10 -6.19
N TRP A 127 2.35 9.65 -4.93
CA TRP A 127 3.33 8.63 -4.54
C TRP A 127 3.25 7.37 -5.39
N GLN A 128 2.04 6.94 -5.74
CA GLN A 128 1.82 5.76 -6.57
C GLN A 128 2.50 5.88 -7.95
N ILE A 129 2.40 7.05 -8.59
CA ILE A 129 3.06 7.32 -9.88
C ILE A 129 4.58 7.28 -9.73
N ALA A 130 5.11 7.89 -8.66
CA ALA A 130 6.54 7.91 -8.38
C ALA A 130 7.10 6.49 -8.14
N VAL A 131 6.37 5.66 -7.39
CA VAL A 131 6.75 4.26 -7.13
C VAL A 131 6.69 3.41 -8.40
N ASP A 132 5.61 3.51 -9.18
CA ASP A 132 5.51 2.77 -10.44
C ASP A 132 6.60 3.20 -11.44
N TYR A 133 6.99 4.48 -11.45
CA TYR A 133 8.13 4.96 -12.23
C TYR A 133 9.44 4.34 -11.74
N ASN A 134 9.69 4.38 -10.42
CA ASN A 134 10.88 3.78 -9.81
C ASN A 134 11.01 2.28 -10.18
N ILE A 135 9.92 1.52 -10.04
CA ILE A 135 9.89 0.09 -10.38
C ILE A 135 10.21 -0.09 -11.86
N GLN A 136 9.53 0.61 -12.77
CA GLN A 136 9.75 0.45 -14.20
C GLN A 136 11.18 0.79 -14.63
N GLN A 137 11.78 1.87 -14.13
CA GLN A 137 13.16 2.22 -14.47
C GLN A 137 14.16 1.17 -14.01
N ARG A 138 13.99 0.63 -12.78
CA ARG A 138 14.83 -0.46 -12.28
C ARG A 138 14.66 -1.74 -13.09
N GLU A 139 13.48 -2.03 -13.59
CA GLU A 139 13.25 -3.19 -14.47
C GLU A 139 13.84 -3.01 -15.86
N LEU A 140 13.74 -1.82 -16.43
CA LEU A 140 14.40 -1.50 -17.69
C LEU A 140 15.92 -1.62 -17.54
N ALA A 141 16.50 -1.13 -16.44
CA ALA A 141 17.92 -1.31 -16.14
C ALA A 141 18.32 -2.79 -15.96
N TYR A 142 17.41 -3.61 -15.40
CA TYR A 142 17.62 -5.04 -15.27
C TYR A 142 17.62 -5.75 -16.64
N MET A 143 16.66 -5.43 -17.51
CA MET A 143 16.49 -6.04 -18.83
C MET A 143 17.53 -5.54 -19.84
N ASP A 144 17.88 -4.25 -19.77
CA ASP A 144 18.90 -3.61 -20.58
C ASP A 144 19.89 -2.85 -19.68
N LYS A 145 21.07 -3.45 -19.48
CA LYS A 145 22.14 -2.87 -18.67
C LYS A 145 22.72 -1.57 -19.24
N ARG A 146 22.34 -1.19 -20.47
CA ARG A 146 22.70 0.09 -21.10
C ARG A 146 21.65 1.17 -20.89
N HIS A 147 20.52 0.84 -20.27
CA HIS A 147 19.45 1.78 -19.98
C HIS A 147 19.96 2.88 -19.03
N ASP A 148 19.89 4.13 -19.48
CA ASP A 148 20.27 5.28 -18.67
C ASP A 148 19.06 5.78 -17.87
N TYR A 149 18.99 5.35 -16.62
CA TYR A 149 17.94 5.77 -15.67
C TYR A 149 18.29 7.06 -14.91
N SER A 150 19.41 7.73 -15.22
CA SER A 150 19.74 9.05 -14.66
C SER A 150 18.87 10.18 -15.25
N THR A 151 18.27 9.94 -16.42
CA THR A 151 17.42 10.92 -17.11
C THR A 151 15.94 10.71 -16.80
N LEU A 152 15.21 11.82 -16.67
CA LEU A 152 13.77 11.79 -16.47
C LEU A 152 13.05 11.47 -17.79
N ASN A 153 12.38 10.33 -17.88
CA ASN A 153 11.63 9.95 -19.07
C ASN A 153 10.15 10.36 -18.97
N GLY A 154 9.81 11.50 -19.56
CA GLY A 154 8.44 12.04 -19.58
C GLY A 154 7.40 11.11 -20.23
N ASN A 155 7.80 10.32 -21.23
CA ASN A 155 6.89 9.37 -21.89
C ASN A 155 6.51 8.21 -20.96
N THR A 156 7.45 7.74 -20.13
CA THR A 156 7.17 6.71 -19.12
C THR A 156 6.21 7.24 -18.06
N ILE A 157 6.39 8.48 -17.60
CA ILE A 157 5.47 9.12 -16.63
C ILE A 157 4.07 9.21 -17.22
N LEU A 158 3.94 9.67 -18.47
CA LEU A 158 2.65 9.76 -19.15
C LEU A 158 1.96 8.39 -19.25
N LEU A 159 2.71 7.35 -19.64
CA LEU A 159 2.19 5.98 -19.74
C LEU A 159 1.72 5.44 -18.38
N ILE A 160 2.45 5.75 -17.30
CA ILE A 160 2.05 5.38 -15.93
C ILE A 160 0.76 6.10 -15.56
N MET A 161 0.68 7.40 -15.80
CA MET A 161 -0.51 8.20 -15.50
C MET A 161 -1.75 7.65 -16.20
N THR A 162 -1.67 7.37 -17.51
CA THR A 162 -2.81 6.81 -18.25
C THR A 162 -3.21 5.44 -17.71
N LYS A 163 -2.24 4.59 -17.36
CA LYS A 163 -2.52 3.28 -16.78
C LYS A 163 -3.16 3.38 -15.39
N THR A 164 -2.72 4.33 -14.57
CA THR A 164 -3.30 4.58 -13.24
C THR A 164 -4.73 5.10 -13.38
N GLU A 165 -5.00 5.99 -14.35
CA GLU A 165 -6.35 6.46 -14.66
C GLU A 165 -7.25 5.31 -15.12
N ASP A 166 -6.77 4.38 -15.94
CA ASP A 166 -7.52 3.20 -16.33
C ASP A 166 -7.85 2.31 -15.12
N ILE A 167 -6.90 2.08 -14.21
CA ILE A 167 -7.13 1.29 -12.99
C ILE A 167 -8.12 2.01 -12.07
N MET A 168 -7.99 3.33 -11.92
CA MET A 168 -8.91 4.13 -11.12
C MET A 168 -10.29 4.18 -11.76
N ALA A 169 -10.39 4.29 -13.08
CA ALA A 169 -11.64 4.27 -13.83
C ALA A 169 -12.29 2.87 -13.81
N LEU A 170 -11.50 1.79 -13.78
CA LEU A 170 -12.01 0.44 -13.53
C LEU A 170 -12.50 0.30 -12.09
N SER A 171 -11.82 0.89 -11.12
CA SER A 171 -12.24 0.89 -9.71
C SER A 171 -13.43 1.84 -9.41
N ALA A 172 -13.61 2.88 -10.22
CA ALA A 172 -14.63 3.93 -10.07
C ALA A 172 -15.82 3.73 -11.01
N SER A 173 -15.65 2.98 -12.10
CA SER A 173 -16.74 2.20 -12.66
C SER A 173 -17.30 1.38 -11.50
N PRO A 174 -18.63 1.30 -11.31
CA PRO A 174 -19.21 0.29 -10.44
C PRO A 174 -18.96 -1.06 -11.14
N GLU A 175 -17.70 -1.47 -11.17
CA GLU A 175 -17.24 -2.80 -11.45
C GLU A 175 -18.02 -3.62 -10.45
N LYS A 176 -19.03 -4.27 -11.01
CA LYS A 176 -20.03 -5.04 -10.30
C LYS A 176 -19.29 -5.87 -9.26
N GLN A 177 -19.25 -5.39 -8.02
CA GLN A 177 -19.27 -6.22 -6.84
C GLN A 177 -20.56 -7.01 -6.98
N HIS A 178 -20.52 -8.04 -7.83
CA HIS A 178 -21.64 -8.90 -8.11
C HIS A 178 -21.98 -9.55 -6.77
N GLY A 179 -23.02 -9.02 -6.13
CA GLY A 179 -23.82 -9.76 -5.17
C GLY A 179 -23.43 -9.69 -3.70
N ILE A 180 -22.48 -8.85 -3.26
CA ILE A 180 -22.31 -8.67 -1.81
C ILE A 180 -23.20 -7.51 -1.36
N ASN A 181 -24.40 -7.87 -0.93
CA ASN A 181 -25.29 -6.95 -0.21
C ASN A 181 -24.57 -6.47 1.06
N CYS A 182 -24.69 -5.18 1.37
CA CYS A 182 -24.19 -4.63 2.63
C CYS A 182 -24.87 -5.34 3.80
N PHE A 183 -24.10 -6.00 4.66
CA PHE A 183 -24.65 -6.75 5.79
C PHE A 183 -25.35 -5.88 6.84
N GLN A 184 -25.22 -4.55 6.79
CA GLN A 184 -26.00 -3.65 7.64
C GLN A 184 -27.39 -3.36 7.11
N CYS A 185 -27.53 -3.14 5.79
CA CYS A 185 -28.78 -2.60 5.24
C CYS A 185 -29.41 -3.46 4.15
N GLY A 186 -28.69 -4.41 3.57
CA GLY A 186 -29.14 -5.28 2.48
C GLY A 186 -28.98 -4.68 1.08
N LEU A 187 -28.56 -3.42 0.95
CA LEU A 187 -28.34 -2.77 -0.33
C LEU A 187 -26.94 -3.08 -0.88
N THR A 188 -26.80 -3.15 -2.20
CA THR A 188 -25.51 -3.37 -2.87
C THR A 188 -24.68 -2.08 -2.98
N GLY A 189 -23.38 -2.22 -3.22
CA GLY A 189 -22.51 -1.11 -3.64
C GLY A 189 -21.76 -0.40 -2.51
N HIS A 190 -21.83 -0.91 -1.28
CA HIS A 190 -21.02 -0.41 -0.18
C HIS A 190 -20.76 -1.46 0.90
N LEU A 191 -19.73 -1.22 1.72
CA LEU A 191 -19.37 -2.03 2.87
C LEU A 191 -20.05 -1.54 4.16
N PRO A 192 -20.21 -2.39 5.19
CA PRO A 192 -20.85 -2.01 6.46
C PRO A 192 -20.30 -0.73 7.11
N ALA A 193 -18.99 -0.49 7.08
CA ALA A 193 -18.38 0.71 7.65
C ALA A 193 -18.80 2.02 6.96
N ASN A 194 -19.26 1.92 5.71
CA ASN A 194 -19.68 3.06 4.88
C ASN A 194 -21.21 3.14 4.74
N CYS A 195 -21.95 2.32 5.49
CA CYS A 195 -23.40 2.28 5.40
C CYS A 195 -24.03 3.47 6.13
N THR A 196 -24.79 4.28 5.39
CA THR A 196 -25.55 5.43 5.92
C THR A 196 -27.05 5.15 6.03
N ALA A 197 -27.48 3.91 5.78
CA ALA A 197 -28.89 3.54 5.86
C ALA A 197 -29.38 3.63 7.31
N LEU A 198 -30.58 4.17 7.51
CA LEU A 198 -31.23 4.21 8.82
C LEU A 198 -32.06 2.96 9.09
N VAL A 199 -32.39 2.20 8.04
CA VAL A 199 -33.27 1.03 8.09
C VAL A 199 -32.72 -0.03 7.13
N THR A 200 -32.83 -1.31 7.50
CA THR A 200 -32.50 -2.44 6.64
C THR A 200 -33.61 -2.68 5.61
N THR A 201 -33.32 -3.45 4.56
CA THR A 201 -34.33 -3.95 3.60
C THR A 201 -35.46 -4.74 4.29
N ALA A 202 -35.19 -5.32 5.46
CA ALA A 202 -36.18 -6.00 6.29
C ALA A 202 -36.97 -5.08 7.25
N GLY A 203 -36.80 -3.75 7.15
CA GLY A 203 -37.52 -2.77 7.98
C GLY A 203 -37.05 -2.71 9.44
N LYS A 204 -35.83 -3.17 9.74
CA LYS A 204 -35.22 -3.13 11.08
C LYS A 204 -34.16 -2.05 11.16
N LEU A 205 -33.75 -1.68 12.37
CA LEU A 205 -32.57 -0.83 12.56
C LEU A 205 -31.31 -1.64 12.19
N PRO A 206 -30.36 -1.06 11.43
CA PRO A 206 -29.09 -1.71 11.12
C PRO A 206 -28.31 -2.09 12.38
N ALA A 207 -27.63 -3.23 12.33
CA ALA A 207 -26.73 -3.64 13.39
C ALA A 207 -25.57 -2.62 13.52
N PRO A 208 -25.23 -2.15 14.73
CA PRO A 208 -24.16 -1.20 14.91
C PRO A 208 -22.79 -1.82 14.62
N LEU A 209 -21.82 -0.98 14.22
CA LEU A 209 -20.42 -1.38 14.08
C LEU A 209 -19.82 -1.64 15.46
N LEU A 210 -19.01 -2.70 15.58
CA LEU A 210 -18.29 -2.98 16.83
C LEU A 210 -16.98 -2.17 16.89
N LEU A 211 -16.96 -1.12 17.72
CA LEU A 211 -15.91 -0.09 17.78
C LEU A 211 -14.48 -0.56 18.14
N ASN A 212 -14.26 -1.83 18.46
CA ASN A 212 -12.93 -2.39 18.79
C ASN A 212 -12.67 -3.76 18.14
N ALA A 213 -13.36 -4.06 17.05
CA ALA A 213 -13.13 -5.30 16.33
C ALA A 213 -11.81 -5.24 15.54
N ARG A 214 -11.24 -6.42 15.25
CA ARG A 214 -10.08 -6.53 14.35
C ARG A 214 -10.39 -6.03 12.93
N SER A 215 -11.65 -6.08 12.52
CA SER A 215 -12.12 -5.58 11.24
C SER A 215 -13.06 -4.39 11.44
N PRO A 216 -12.89 -3.29 10.70
CA PRO A 216 -13.83 -2.16 10.74
C PRO A 216 -15.21 -2.51 10.18
N GLN A 217 -15.35 -3.69 9.54
CA GLN A 217 -16.61 -4.17 8.97
C GLN A 217 -17.40 -5.06 9.92
N SER A 218 -16.89 -5.31 11.14
CA SER A 218 -17.55 -6.19 12.12
C SER A 218 -18.82 -5.55 12.70
N LEU A 219 -19.89 -6.33 12.72
CA LEU A 219 -21.20 -5.93 13.25
C LEU A 219 -21.43 -6.54 14.64
N GLN A 220 -22.00 -5.72 15.53
CA GLN A 220 -22.39 -6.12 16.87
C GLN A 220 -23.79 -6.77 16.85
N ALA A 221 -23.86 -8.01 17.33
CA ALA A 221 -25.09 -8.73 17.54
C ALA A 221 -25.81 -8.26 18.82
N PRO A 222 -27.11 -8.57 19.00
CA PRO A 222 -27.90 -8.12 20.16
C PRO A 222 -27.34 -8.53 21.53
N ASN A 223 -26.55 -9.62 21.58
CA ASN A 223 -25.87 -10.11 22.79
C ASN A 223 -24.47 -9.50 22.99
N SER A 224 -24.15 -8.41 22.30
CA SER A 224 -22.84 -7.74 22.29
C SER A 224 -21.67 -8.58 21.73
N SER A 225 -21.94 -9.74 21.16
CA SER A 225 -20.94 -10.50 20.39
C SER A 225 -20.88 -10.01 18.94
N GLN A 226 -20.02 -10.62 18.11
CA GLN A 226 -19.94 -10.30 16.67
C GLN A 226 -20.78 -11.27 15.85
N PHE A 227 -21.39 -10.79 14.77
CA PHE A 227 -21.96 -11.66 13.74
C PHE A 227 -20.86 -12.47 13.02
N CYS A 228 -21.15 -13.72 12.69
CA CYS A 228 -20.26 -14.54 11.89
C CYS A 228 -20.38 -14.15 10.41
N PHE A 229 -19.39 -13.42 9.88
CA PHE A 229 -19.41 -12.93 8.51
C PHE A 229 -19.53 -14.06 7.46
N THR A 230 -18.89 -15.21 7.71
CA THR A 230 -18.99 -16.38 6.84
C THR A 230 -20.41 -16.94 6.83
N PHE A 231 -21.05 -17.06 7.99
CA PHE A 231 -22.44 -17.51 8.06
C PHE A 231 -23.39 -16.52 7.38
N THR A 232 -23.25 -15.23 7.63
CA THR A 232 -24.12 -14.21 7.01
C THR A 232 -23.96 -14.10 5.50
N SER A 233 -22.85 -14.57 4.92
CA SER A 233 -22.59 -14.53 3.48
C SER A 233 -22.89 -15.85 2.75
N GLN A 234 -22.86 -16.99 3.44
CA GLN A 234 -22.95 -18.32 2.83
C GLN A 234 -23.99 -19.25 3.47
N ASN A 235 -24.77 -18.76 4.43
CA ASN A 235 -25.67 -19.52 5.32
C ASN A 235 -25.01 -20.76 5.97
N SER A 236 -23.68 -20.74 6.07
CA SER A 236 -22.90 -21.87 6.55
C SER A 236 -21.60 -21.37 7.16
N CYS A 237 -21.13 -22.09 8.18
CA CYS A 237 -19.89 -21.77 8.86
C CYS A 237 -19.19 -23.07 9.19
N ARG A 238 -17.91 -23.16 8.83
CA ARG A 238 -17.08 -24.37 9.06
C ARG A 238 -16.99 -24.78 10.53
N PHE A 239 -17.23 -23.86 11.45
CA PHE A 239 -17.20 -24.11 12.89
C PHE A 239 -18.55 -24.60 13.44
N GLY A 240 -19.63 -24.55 12.65
CA GLY A 240 -20.96 -24.99 13.08
C GLY A 240 -21.39 -24.35 14.40
N SER A 241 -21.90 -25.16 15.32
CA SER A 241 -22.29 -24.71 16.67
C SER A 241 -21.12 -24.31 17.57
N ALA A 242 -19.88 -24.66 17.23
CA ALA A 242 -18.68 -24.27 17.97
C ALA A 242 -18.15 -22.89 17.56
N CYS A 243 -18.81 -22.18 16.62
CA CYS A 243 -18.42 -20.84 16.25
C CYS A 243 -18.59 -19.89 17.44
N SER A 244 -17.55 -19.09 17.73
CA SER A 244 -17.60 -18.06 18.78
C SER A 244 -18.43 -16.82 18.40
N PHE A 245 -18.97 -16.79 17.18
CA PHE A 245 -19.71 -15.68 16.61
C PHE A 245 -21.17 -16.06 16.38
N VAL A 246 -22.07 -15.08 16.39
CA VAL A 246 -23.51 -15.32 16.23
C VAL A 246 -23.86 -15.71 14.80
N HIS A 247 -24.55 -16.85 14.66
CA HIS A 247 -25.16 -17.32 13.42
C HIS A 247 -26.61 -16.83 13.33
N ALA A 248 -26.78 -15.60 12.86
CA ALA A 248 -28.08 -15.02 12.55
C ALA A 248 -27.94 -14.02 11.40
N CYS A 249 -29.02 -13.81 10.66
CA CYS A 249 -29.14 -12.79 9.64
C CYS A 249 -29.01 -11.40 10.27
N SER A 250 -28.04 -10.62 9.81
CA SER A 250 -27.80 -9.27 10.32
C SER A 250 -28.88 -8.26 9.92
N LEU A 251 -29.73 -8.59 8.94
CA LEU A 251 -30.79 -7.70 8.43
C LEU A 251 -32.10 -7.82 9.21
N CYS A 252 -32.50 -9.03 9.60
CA CYS A 252 -33.77 -9.31 10.28
C CYS A 252 -33.64 -10.01 11.64
N GLY A 253 -32.45 -10.56 11.96
CA GLY A 253 -32.18 -11.32 13.18
C GLY A 253 -32.55 -12.80 13.15
N GLY A 254 -33.08 -13.33 12.03
CA GLY A 254 -33.45 -14.74 11.90
C GLY A 254 -32.24 -15.68 11.83
N SER A 255 -32.33 -16.88 12.39
CA SER A 255 -31.23 -17.87 12.41
C SER A 255 -31.31 -18.94 11.31
N LEU A 256 -32.34 -18.90 10.46
CA LEU A 256 -32.62 -19.93 9.45
C LEU A 256 -32.08 -19.59 8.06
N HIS A 257 -31.59 -18.36 7.86
CA HIS A 257 -31.10 -17.88 6.57
C HIS A 257 -29.97 -16.86 6.74
N ASP A 258 -29.30 -16.57 5.63
CA ASP A 258 -28.25 -15.56 5.53
C ASP A 258 -28.78 -14.18 5.12
N ALA A 259 -27.93 -13.17 5.14
CA ALA A 259 -28.33 -11.81 4.76
C ALA A 259 -28.65 -11.68 3.26
N GLY A 260 -28.20 -12.61 2.41
CA GLY A 260 -28.51 -12.63 0.98
C GLY A 260 -29.93 -13.11 0.68
N SER A 261 -30.52 -13.88 1.59
CA SER A 261 -31.84 -14.51 1.45
C SER A 261 -32.97 -13.77 2.18
N CYS A 262 -32.70 -12.57 2.69
CA CYS A 262 -33.62 -11.76 3.49
C CYS A 262 -34.22 -10.62 2.67
#